data_AF-A0A450TFI2-F1
#
_entry.id   AF-A0A450TFI2-F1
#
_cell.length_a   1.000
_cell.length_b   1.000
_cell.length_c   1.000
_cell.angle_alpha   90.00
_cell.angle_beta   90.00
_cell.angle_gamma   90.00
#
_symmetry.space_group_name_H-M   'P 1'
#
loop_
_entity.id
_entity.type
_entity.pdbx_description
1 polymer ?
#
loop_
_entity_poly.entity_id
_entity_poly.type
_entity_poly.pdbx_seq_one_letter_code
_entity_poly.pdbx_strand_id
1 'polypeptide(L)' 'MEYLLTWNCNHLANANKRGHIRVINGRLGLTTPEIITPLQLFKEEKGP' A
#
# COMPACT_ATOMS: atom_id res chain seq x y z
N MET A 1 -7.22 9.18 -0.64
CA MET A 1 -6.44 7.97 -0.27
C MET A 1 -5.04 8.15 -0.81
N GLU A 2 -4.02 7.80 -0.02
CA GLU A 2 -2.62 7.86 -0.44
C GLU A 2 -2.11 6.45 -0.77
N TYR A 3 -1.24 6.35 -1.76
CA TYR A 3 -0.72 5.07 -2.25
C TYR A 3 0.80 5.09 -2.31
N LEU A 4 1.42 4.03 -1.81
CA LEU A 4 2.83 3.73 -2.04
C LEU A 4 2.90 2.67 -3.14
N LEU A 5 3.22 3.11 -4.34
CA LEU A 5 3.30 2.24 -5.52
C LEU A 5 4.65 1.49 -5.53
N THR A 6 4.64 0.17 -5.68
CA THR A 6 5.86 -0.64 -5.76
C THR A 6 5.72 -1.83 -6.71
N TRP A 7 6.80 -2.15 -7.43
CA TRP A 7 6.94 -3.39 -8.20
C TRP A 7 7.64 -4.49 -7.40
N ASN A 8 8.25 -4.15 -6.26
CA ASN A 8 9.05 -5.08 -5.47
C ASN A 8 8.21 -5.64 -4.31
N CYS A 9 7.47 -6.71 -4.60
CA CYS A 9 6.69 -7.44 -3.61
C CYS A 9 7.56 -8.33 -2.72
N ASN A 10 8.71 -8.79 -3.23
CA ASN A 10 9.55 -9.78 -2.55
C ASN A 10 10.35 -9.20 -1.39
N HIS A 11 10.77 -7.93 -1.47
CA HIS A 11 11.62 -7.31 -0.43
C HIS A 11 10.84 -6.36 0.47
N LEU A 12 9.52 -6.50 0.51
CA LEU A 12 8.68 -5.68 1.38
C LEU A 12 8.76 -6.18 2.83
N ALA A 13 9.92 -6.00 3.46
CA ALA A 13 10.17 -6.39 4.86
C ALA A 13 9.08 -5.82 5.81
N ASN A 14 8.49 -4.68 5.44
CA ASN A 14 7.46 -3.99 6.21
C ASN A 14 6.01 -4.36 5.83
N ALA A 15 5.76 -5.24 4.86
CA ALA A 15 4.39 -5.70 4.53
C ALA A 15 3.72 -6.30 5.77
N ASN A 16 4.45 -7.17 6.47
CA ASN A 16 4.00 -7.84 7.68
C ASN A 16 3.79 -6.87 8.87
N LYS A 17 4.32 -5.64 8.78
CA LYS A 17 4.19 -4.59 9.81
C LYS A 17 3.15 -3.54 9.46
N ARG A 18 2.46 -3.65 8.32
CA ARG A 18 1.46 -2.68 7.86
C ARG A 18 0.36 -2.41 8.90
N GLY A 19 -0.14 -3.46 9.57
CA GLY A 19 -1.12 -3.30 10.65
C GLY A 19 -0.60 -2.47 11.82
N HIS A 20 0.64 -2.73 12.25
CA HIS A 20 1.28 -2.01 13.35
C HIS A 20 1.53 -0.53 12.99
N ILE A 21 2.04 -0.26 11.78
CA ILE A 21 2.27 1.10 11.28
C ILE A 21 0.95 1.88 11.24
N ARG A 22 -0.14 1.27 10.76
CA ARG A 22 -1.46 1.89 10.70
C ARG A 22 -1.97 2.30 12.08
N VAL A 23 -1.81 1.43 13.08
CA VAL A 23 -2.23 1.73 14.47
C VAL A 23 -1.43 2.91 15.03
N ILE A 24 -0.11 2.93 14.86
CA ILE A 24 0.74 4.02 15.35
C ILE A 24 0.38 5.33 14.66
N ASN A 25 0.33 5.35 13.32
CA ASN A 25 -0.01 6.55 12.55
C ASN A 25 -1.41 7.07 12.91
N GLY A 26 -2.39 6.17 13.08
CA GLY A 26 -3.74 6.54 13.52
C GLY A 26 -3.75 7.22 14.90
N ARG A 27 -2.95 6.73 15.85
CA ARG A 27 -2.78 7.36 17.17
C ARG A 27 -2.12 8.74 17.09
N LEU A 28 -1.28 8.97 16.09
CA LEU A 28 -0.58 10.23 15.86
C LEU A 28 -1.36 11.20 14.95
N GLY A 29 -2.54 10.82 14.46
CA GLY A 29 -3.31 11.62 13.49
C GLY A 29 -2.68 11.66 12.08
N LEU A 30 -1.76 10.74 11.78
CA LEU A 30 -1.08 10.62 10.50
C LEU A 30 -1.82 9.65 9.58
N THR A 31 -1.78 9.94 8.29
CA THR A 31 -2.24 9.03 7.25
C THR A 31 -1.26 7.86 7.08
N THR A 32 -1.76 6.71 6.64
CA THR A 32 -0.93 5.57 6.27
C THR A 32 -1.23 5.21 4.82
N PRO A 33 -0.27 5.39 3.90
CA PRO A 33 -0.50 5.06 2.50
C PRO A 33 -0.69 3.55 2.33
N GLU A 34 -1.59 3.18 1.44
CA GLU A 34 -1.79 1.79 1.08
C GLU A 34 -0.68 1.36 0.13
N ILE A 35 0.02 0.27 0.46
CA ILE A 35 1.06 -0.28 -0.41
C ILE A 35 0.38 -1.15 -1.45
N ILE A 36 0.55 -0.77 -2.71
CA ILE A 36 -0.09 -1.40 -3.87
C ILE A 36 0.91 -1.59 -5.00
N THR A 37 0.66 -2.58 -5.86
CA THR A 37 1.35 -2.72 -7.14
C THR A 37 0.67 -1.90 -8.22
N PRO A 38 1.39 -1.51 -9.29
CA PRO A 38 0.76 -0.85 -10.43
C PRO A 38 -0.38 -1.65 -11.07
N LEU A 39 -0.29 -2.98 -11.09
CA LEU A 39 -1.40 -3.85 -11.54
C LEU A 39 -2.64 -3.79 -10.63
N GLN A 40 -2.47 -3.47 -9.35
CA GLN A 40 -3.60 -3.27 -8.42
C GLN A 40 -4.19 -1.86 -8.54
N LEU A 41 -3.37 -0.88 -8.96
CA LEU A 41 -3.80 0.50 -9.13
C LEU A 41 -4.63 0.68 -10.41
N PHE A 42 -4.14 0.14 -11.51
CA PHE A 42 -4.88 0.11 -12.76
C PHE A 42 -5.81 -1.11 -12.72
N LYS A 43 -7.13 -0.91 -12.57
CA LYS A 43 -8.07 -1.95 -13.01
C LYS A 43 -7.71 -2.23 -14.46
N GLU A 44 -7.44 -3.48 -14.84
CA GLU A 44 -7.49 -3.86 -16.25
C GLU A 44 -8.85 -3.38 -16.76
N GLU A 45 -8.88 -2.31 -17.53
CA GLU A 45 -9.93 -2.15 -18.51
C GLU A 45 -9.81 -3.42 -19.34
N LYS A 46 -10.81 -4.31 -19.22
CA LYS A 46 -10.96 -5.38 -20.18
C LYS A 46 -10.95 -4.70 -21.55
N GLY A 47 -9.82 -4.80 -22.25
CA GLY A 47 -9.69 -4.32 -23.61
C GLY A 47 -10.77 -4.95 -24.49
N PRO A 48 -11.10 -4.32 -25.62
CA PRO A 48 -12.18 -4.76 -26.51
C PRO A 48 -12.07 -6.22 -26.93
#